data_AF-A0A0J8RFY1-F1
#
_entry.id   AF-A0A0J8RFY1-F1
#
_cell.length_a   1.000
_cell.length_b   1.000
_cell.length_c   1.000
_cell.angle_alpha   90.00
_cell.angle_beta   90.00
_cell.angle_gamma   90.00
#
_symmetry.space_group_name_H-M   'P 1'
#
loop_
_entity.id
_entity.type
_entity.pdbx_description
1 polymer ?
#
loop_
_entity_poly.entity_id
_entity_poly.type
_entity_poly.pdbx_seq_one_letter_code
_entity_poly.pdbx_strand_id
1 'polypeptide(L)'
;MAAIYDGRFGLIPIELHAASWCGVTQSFLQEPVSQPPMNNGALLRSDECRLLYLTQAERHSRWPVSPWMPFGTTALEDAEIEVRLHAQCTGHGLQYAGWHWACRNGKLVHPLCVKTTISAHSPARHPAINTPIRYEALNLEEESASENATLNIFGWLRTDGYPPRERGISNHEWINLGESDNESPSLNESPRSHTAQASKAVEDWIQQSILVPDSIMDSSQI
;
A
#
# COMPACT_ATOMS: atom_id res chain seq x y z
N MET A 1 12.40 -21.87 -4.29
CA MET A 1 13.34 -20.99 -5.03
C MET A 1 12.63 -19.82 -5.74
N ALA A 2 11.37 -19.94 -6.20
CA ALA A 2 10.63 -18.82 -6.80
C ALA A 2 10.35 -17.66 -5.81
N ALA A 3 9.88 -17.95 -4.59
CA ALA A 3 9.50 -16.92 -3.62
C ALA A 3 10.60 -15.93 -3.21
N ILE A 4 11.88 -16.33 -3.26
CA ILE A 4 13.02 -15.43 -2.97
C ILE A 4 13.32 -14.52 -4.17
N TYR A 5 13.09 -15.03 -5.39
CA TYR A 5 13.28 -14.25 -6.62
C TYR A 5 12.18 -13.21 -6.77
N ASP A 6 10.92 -13.59 -6.55
CA ASP A 6 9.76 -12.71 -6.66
C ASP A 6 9.82 -11.54 -5.65
N GLY A 7 10.34 -11.81 -4.44
CA GLY A 7 10.56 -10.78 -3.42
C GLY A 7 11.52 -9.67 -3.85
N ARG A 8 12.54 -9.96 -4.68
CA ARG A 8 13.47 -8.94 -5.20
C ARG A 8 12.82 -7.97 -6.17
N PHE A 9 11.76 -8.40 -6.85
CA PHE A 9 10.96 -7.55 -7.72
C PHE A 9 9.79 -6.89 -6.99
N GLY A 10 9.73 -6.99 -5.65
CA GLY A 10 8.61 -6.44 -4.88
C GLY A 10 7.29 -7.20 -5.07
N LEU A 11 7.33 -8.37 -5.72
CA LEU A 11 6.18 -9.22 -6.01
C LEU A 11 6.01 -10.25 -4.89
N ILE A 12 5.36 -9.85 -3.81
CA ILE A 12 5.08 -10.75 -2.68
C ILE A 12 3.66 -11.31 -2.86
N PRO A 13 3.47 -12.64 -2.94
CA PRO A 13 2.15 -13.23 -3.00
C PRO A 13 1.31 -12.86 -1.76
N ILE A 14 0.09 -12.39 -2.00
CA ILE A 14 -0.88 -12.03 -0.95
C ILE A 14 -1.89 -13.17 -0.85
N GLU A 15 -2.04 -13.76 0.34
CA GLU A 15 -3.06 -14.77 0.65
C GLU A 15 -3.90 -14.30 1.84
N LEU A 16 -4.91 -13.47 1.54
CA LEU A 16 -5.69 -12.75 2.53
C LEU A 16 -6.41 -13.66 3.54
N HIS A 17 -6.87 -14.84 3.10
CA HIS A 17 -7.55 -15.78 3.99
C HIS A 17 -6.59 -16.37 5.01
N ALA A 18 -5.40 -16.80 4.59
CA ALA A 18 -4.35 -17.27 5.50
C ALA A 18 -3.87 -16.14 6.41
N ALA A 19 -3.66 -14.94 5.85
CA ALA A 19 -3.25 -13.77 6.61
C ALA A 19 -4.24 -13.45 7.74
N SER A 20 -5.53 -13.39 7.40
CA SER A 20 -6.61 -13.14 8.36
C SER A 20 -6.74 -14.26 9.40
N TRP A 21 -6.61 -15.52 8.99
CA TRP A 21 -6.67 -16.66 9.90
C TRP A 21 -5.50 -16.70 10.88
N CYS A 22 -4.28 -16.38 10.42
CA CYS A 22 -3.07 -16.37 11.23
C CYS A 22 -2.86 -15.07 12.01
N GLY A 23 -3.73 -14.07 11.83
CA GLY A 23 -3.60 -12.76 12.48
C GLY A 23 -2.38 -11.96 12.01
N VAL A 24 -1.99 -12.10 10.75
CA VAL A 24 -0.86 -11.37 10.14
C VAL A 24 -1.35 -10.39 9.08
N THR A 25 -0.68 -9.25 8.97
CA THR A 25 -0.91 -8.26 7.91
C THR A 25 0.08 -8.53 6.77
N GLN A 26 -0.45 -8.80 5.58
CA GLN A 26 0.30 -8.99 4.33
C GLN A 26 0.10 -7.85 3.33
N SER A 27 -0.94 -7.02 3.51
CA SER A 27 -1.21 -5.88 2.65
C SER A 27 -1.89 -4.76 3.43
N PHE A 28 -1.60 -3.52 3.03
CA PHE A 28 -2.16 -2.32 3.65
C PHE A 28 -3.70 -2.26 3.63
N LEU A 29 -4.35 -2.98 2.72
CA LEU A 29 -5.81 -3.05 2.61
C LEU A 29 -6.48 -3.86 3.74
N GLN A 30 -5.72 -4.66 4.50
CA GLN A 30 -6.24 -5.33 5.70
C GLN A 30 -6.50 -4.35 6.84
N GLU A 31 -5.78 -3.23 6.86
CA GLU A 31 -5.98 -2.18 7.87
C GLU A 31 -7.31 -1.44 7.62
N PRO A 32 -7.99 -1.02 8.69
CA PRO A 32 -9.20 -0.22 8.56
C PRO A 32 -8.88 1.14 7.91
N VAL A 33 -9.93 1.76 7.35
CA VAL A 33 -9.84 3.15 6.89
C VAL A 33 -9.55 4.06 8.08
N SER A 34 -8.64 5.02 7.91
CA SER A 34 -8.30 5.99 8.96
C SER A 34 -9.55 6.74 9.45
N GLN A 35 -9.52 7.22 10.71
CA GLN A 35 -10.61 8.00 11.30
C GLN A 35 -10.12 9.36 11.81
N PRO A 36 -10.59 10.48 11.24
CA PRO A 36 -11.46 10.58 10.06
C PRO A 36 -10.72 10.16 8.77
N PRO A 37 -11.42 9.62 7.75
CA PRO A 37 -10.78 9.25 6.48
C PRO A 37 -10.18 10.45 5.75
N MET A 38 -10.88 11.58 5.84
CA MET A 38 -10.50 12.84 5.21
C MET A 38 -9.86 13.79 6.22
N ASN A 39 -8.75 14.41 5.80
CA ASN A 39 -8.15 15.53 6.51
C ASN A 39 -7.94 16.69 5.54
N ASN A 40 -8.47 17.86 5.90
CA ASN A 40 -8.28 19.11 5.15
C ASN A 40 -8.61 19.02 3.65
N GLY A 41 -9.69 18.30 3.31
CA GLY A 41 -10.16 18.15 1.92
C GLY A 41 -9.39 17.11 1.08
N ALA A 42 -8.50 16.33 1.70
CA ALA A 42 -7.76 15.25 1.03
C ALA A 42 -7.88 13.92 1.79
N LEU A 43 -7.72 12.83 1.07
CA LEU A 43 -7.68 11.46 1.56
C LEU A 43 -6.26 10.92 1.40
N LEU A 44 -5.79 10.07 2.32
CA LEU A 44 -4.63 9.23 2.03
C LEU A 44 -4.96 8.34 0.83
N ARG A 45 -4.05 8.18 -0.14
CA ARG A 45 -4.27 7.24 -1.25
C ARG A 45 -4.53 5.82 -0.77
N SER A 46 -3.97 5.44 0.38
CA SER A 46 -4.23 4.16 1.01
C SER A 46 -5.69 4.03 1.47
N ASP A 47 -6.30 5.10 1.97
CA ASP A 47 -7.71 5.11 2.39
C ASP A 47 -8.65 5.17 1.19
N GLU A 48 -8.28 5.89 0.13
CA GLU A 48 -8.98 5.83 -1.15
C GLU A 48 -9.01 4.40 -1.70
N CYS A 49 -7.87 3.70 -1.72
CA CYS A 49 -7.79 2.30 -2.12
C CYS A 49 -8.68 1.39 -1.26
N ARG A 50 -8.64 1.56 0.07
CA ARG A 50 -9.48 0.79 0.99
C ARG A 50 -10.96 1.01 0.70
N LEU A 51 -11.38 2.26 0.51
CA LEU A 51 -12.77 2.58 0.20
C LEU A 51 -13.19 2.00 -1.15
N LEU A 52 -12.39 2.17 -2.22
CA LEU A 52 -12.66 1.59 -3.53
C LEU A 52 -12.89 0.07 -3.47
N TYR A 53 -12.03 -0.64 -2.74
CA TYR A 53 -12.18 -2.08 -2.56
C TYR A 53 -13.39 -2.43 -1.69
N LEU A 54 -13.60 -1.75 -0.56
CA LEU A 54 -14.70 -2.06 0.37
C LEU A 54 -16.08 -1.77 -0.22
N THR A 55 -16.22 -0.70 -1.01
CA THR A 55 -17.46 -0.37 -1.72
C THR A 55 -17.67 -1.21 -2.98
N GLN A 56 -16.66 -2.01 -3.37
CA GLN A 56 -16.66 -2.78 -4.61
C GLN A 56 -16.94 -1.88 -5.82
N ALA A 57 -16.30 -0.70 -5.83
CA ALA A 57 -16.41 0.25 -6.93
C ALA A 57 -16.08 -0.42 -8.27
N GLU A 58 -16.64 0.10 -9.36
CA GLU A 58 -16.40 -0.46 -10.68
C GLU A 58 -14.88 -0.57 -10.94
N ARG A 59 -14.46 -1.71 -11.51
CA ARG A 59 -13.04 -2.10 -11.72
C ARG A 59 -12.17 -2.33 -10.48
N HIS A 60 -12.66 -2.04 -9.26
CA HIS A 60 -11.92 -2.22 -8.01
C HIS A 60 -12.43 -3.40 -7.15
N SER A 61 -13.22 -4.31 -7.74
CA SER A 61 -13.65 -5.54 -7.08
C SER A 61 -12.52 -6.56 -6.85
N ARG A 62 -11.43 -6.43 -7.60
CA ARG A 62 -10.21 -7.24 -7.43
C ARG A 62 -9.23 -6.54 -6.50
N TRP A 63 -8.51 -7.34 -5.72
CA TRP A 63 -7.44 -6.88 -4.86
C TRP A 63 -6.23 -6.38 -5.68
N PRO A 64 -5.52 -5.31 -5.25
CA PRO A 64 -4.26 -4.88 -5.86
C PRO A 64 -3.18 -5.94 -5.68
N VAL A 65 -2.43 -6.21 -6.74
CA VAL A 65 -1.32 -7.17 -6.70
C VAL A 65 -0.20 -6.69 -5.76
N SER A 66 -0.05 -5.37 -5.62
CA SER A 66 0.95 -4.77 -4.73
C SER A 66 0.49 -4.86 -3.26
N PRO A 67 1.29 -5.45 -2.36
CA PRO A 67 1.01 -5.43 -0.92
C PRO A 67 1.30 -4.06 -0.30
N TRP A 68 2.06 -3.22 -1.01
CA TRP A 68 2.61 -1.97 -0.54
C TRP A 68 1.59 -0.85 -0.58
N MET A 69 1.56 -0.03 0.47
CA MET A 69 0.69 1.14 0.53
C MET A 69 1.10 2.20 -0.49
N PRO A 70 0.16 2.84 -1.20
CA PRO A 70 0.48 3.97 -2.05
C PRO A 70 0.86 5.17 -1.18
N PHE A 71 1.81 5.96 -1.66
CA PHE A 71 2.23 7.20 -1.00
C PHE A 71 1.33 8.38 -1.35
N GLY A 72 1.30 9.37 -0.45
CA GLY A 72 0.66 10.66 -0.67
C GLY A 72 -0.87 10.65 -0.55
N THR A 73 -1.48 11.70 -1.07
CA THR A 73 -2.90 12.00 -0.89
C THR A 73 -3.60 12.32 -2.21
N THR A 74 -4.92 12.10 -2.22
CA THR A 74 -5.82 12.49 -3.31
C THR A 74 -6.74 13.59 -2.79
N ALA A 75 -6.88 14.68 -3.56
CA ALA A 75 -7.88 15.70 -3.25
C ALA A 75 -9.28 15.08 -3.36
N LEU A 76 -10.16 15.34 -2.41
CA LEU A 76 -11.47 14.70 -2.36
C LEU A 76 -12.27 14.92 -3.65
N GLU A 77 -12.16 16.11 -4.25
CA GLU A 77 -12.77 16.49 -5.52
C GLU A 77 -12.32 15.65 -6.72
N ASP A 78 -11.10 15.10 -6.66
CA ASP A 78 -10.50 14.25 -7.68
C ASP A 78 -10.75 12.75 -7.44
N ALA A 79 -11.28 12.39 -6.26
CA ALA A 79 -11.56 11.00 -5.91
C ALA A 79 -12.84 10.47 -6.58
N GLU A 80 -12.87 9.16 -6.79
CA GLU A 80 -14.04 8.47 -7.35
C GLU A 80 -15.33 8.77 -6.58
N ILE A 81 -16.47 8.77 -7.27
CA ILE A 81 -17.75 9.14 -6.67
C ILE A 81 -18.10 8.27 -5.46
N GLU A 82 -17.87 6.96 -5.54
CA GLU A 82 -18.09 6.01 -4.45
C GLU A 82 -17.23 6.34 -3.23
N VAL A 83 -15.98 6.77 -3.44
CA VAL A 83 -15.09 7.19 -2.36
C VAL A 83 -15.61 8.47 -1.70
N ARG A 84 -16.05 9.44 -2.51
CA ARG A 84 -16.60 10.72 -2.01
C ARG A 84 -17.84 10.51 -1.14
N LEU A 85 -18.73 9.58 -1.52
CA LEU A 85 -19.92 9.23 -0.74
C LEU A 85 -19.57 8.64 0.63
N HIS A 86 -18.43 7.94 0.73
CA HIS A 86 -17.99 7.27 1.96
C HIS A 86 -16.93 8.05 2.76
N ALA A 87 -16.48 9.22 2.29
CA ALA A 87 -15.39 10.00 2.90
C ALA A 87 -15.68 10.51 4.33
N GLN A 88 -16.95 10.56 4.74
CA GLN A 88 -17.38 10.98 6.08
C GLN A 88 -17.85 9.80 6.95
N CYS A 89 -17.87 8.59 6.42
CA CYS A 89 -18.26 7.42 7.17
C CYS A 89 -17.15 6.97 8.12
N THR A 90 -17.54 6.23 9.17
CA THR A 90 -16.61 5.63 10.14
C THR A 90 -16.74 4.10 10.12
N GLY A 91 -15.71 3.41 10.59
CA GLY A 91 -15.74 1.95 10.77
C GLY A 91 -15.58 1.09 9.51
N HIS A 92 -15.17 1.68 8.38
CA HIS A 92 -14.86 0.90 7.17
C HIS A 92 -13.60 0.05 7.39
N GLY A 93 -13.73 -1.26 7.19
CA GLY A 93 -12.63 -2.20 7.31
C GLY A 93 -13.08 -3.64 7.06
N LEU A 94 -12.11 -4.52 6.82
CA LEU A 94 -12.36 -5.94 6.67
C LEU A 94 -12.44 -6.61 8.04
N GLN A 95 -13.41 -7.52 8.18
CA GLN A 95 -13.55 -8.35 9.37
C GLN A 95 -13.44 -9.81 8.98
N TYR A 96 -12.58 -10.55 9.68
CA TYR A 96 -12.51 -11.99 9.52
C TYR A 96 -13.79 -12.64 10.05
N ALA A 97 -14.61 -13.19 9.15
CA ALA A 97 -15.85 -13.85 9.50
C ALA A 97 -15.64 -15.29 10.03
N GLY A 98 -14.53 -15.94 9.62
CA GLY A 98 -14.23 -17.32 9.94
C GLY A 98 -14.04 -18.20 8.70
N TRP A 99 -14.00 -19.50 8.93
CA TRP A 99 -13.82 -20.51 7.88
C TRP A 99 -14.61 -21.78 8.22
N HIS A 100 -14.78 -22.66 7.25
CA HIS A 100 -15.46 -23.94 7.43
C HIS A 100 -14.84 -25.03 6.55
N TRP A 101 -14.89 -26.28 7.02
CA TRP A 101 -14.57 -27.44 6.19
C TRP A 101 -15.75 -27.78 5.29
N ALA A 102 -15.53 -27.80 3.97
CA ALA A 102 -16.46 -28.40 3.03
C ALA A 102 -16.21 -29.92 2.97
N CYS A 103 -17.03 -30.71 3.67
CA CYS A 103 -16.89 -32.16 3.70
C CYS A 103 -17.39 -32.80 2.39
N ARG A 104 -16.87 -33.99 2.04
CA ARG A 104 -17.25 -34.74 0.82
C ARG A 104 -18.75 -35.02 0.71
N ASN A 105 -19.47 -35.07 1.83
CA ASN A 105 -20.91 -35.28 1.89
C ASN A 105 -21.73 -33.97 1.80
N GLY A 106 -21.10 -32.85 1.44
CA GLY A 106 -21.74 -31.53 1.36
C GLY A 106 -21.99 -30.86 2.72
N LYS A 107 -21.63 -31.50 3.83
CA LYS A 107 -21.75 -30.89 5.16
C LYS A 107 -20.68 -29.82 5.34
N LEU A 108 -21.10 -28.64 5.81
CA LEU A 108 -20.18 -27.61 6.29
C LEU A 108 -19.91 -27.83 7.78
N VAL A 109 -18.63 -27.99 8.14
CA VAL A 109 -18.20 -28.11 9.53
C VAL A 109 -17.41 -26.88 9.92
N HIS A 110 -17.98 -26.09 10.81
CA HIS A 110 -17.30 -24.95 11.39
C HIS A 110 -16.36 -25.42 12.52
N PRO A 111 -15.12 -24.91 12.60
CA PRO A 111 -14.23 -25.20 13.71
C PRO A 111 -14.86 -24.73 15.04
N LEU A 112 -14.77 -25.55 16.10
CA LEU A 112 -15.35 -25.26 17.42
C LEU A 112 -14.66 -24.11 18.17
N CYS A 113 -13.49 -23.67 17.70
CA CYS A 113 -12.62 -22.67 18.31
C CYS A 113 -12.00 -21.89 17.14
N VAL A 114 -12.02 -20.57 17.04
CA VAL A 114 -12.15 -19.50 18.03
C VAL A 114 -13.23 -18.57 17.47
N LYS A 115 -14.26 -18.22 18.24
CA LYS A 115 -14.93 -16.93 18.02
C LYS A 115 -13.90 -15.89 18.40
N THR A 116 -12.91 -15.68 17.54
CA THR A 116 -11.97 -14.61 17.76
C THR A 116 -12.82 -13.39 17.45
N THR A 117 -13.45 -12.83 18.48
CA THR A 117 -13.52 -11.38 18.58
C THR A 117 -12.06 -10.91 18.56
N ILE A 118 -11.42 -10.99 17.39
CA ILE A 118 -10.45 -10.01 16.94
C ILE A 118 -11.34 -8.78 16.86
N SER A 119 -11.55 -8.15 18.02
CA SER A 119 -11.87 -6.73 18.07
C SER A 119 -10.96 -6.12 17.03
N ALA A 120 -11.53 -5.42 16.04
CA ALA A 120 -10.76 -4.65 15.07
C ALA A 120 -9.63 -4.02 15.87
N HIS A 121 -8.43 -4.58 15.72
CA HIS A 121 -7.39 -4.30 16.70
C HIS A 121 -7.24 -2.79 16.62
N SER A 122 -7.43 -2.09 17.74
CA SER A 122 -6.72 -0.83 17.96
C SER A 122 -5.33 -1.12 17.42
N PRO A 123 -4.87 -0.42 16.35
CA PRO A 123 -3.70 -0.82 15.57
C PRO A 123 -2.67 -1.16 16.61
N ALA A 124 -2.40 -2.47 16.75
CA ALA A 124 -1.69 -2.96 17.93
C ALA A 124 -0.41 -2.16 17.90
N ARG A 125 -0.20 -1.26 18.88
CA ARG A 125 0.96 -0.35 18.90
C ARG A 125 2.11 -1.26 18.54
N HIS A 126 2.61 -1.15 17.30
CA HIS A 126 3.55 -2.14 16.80
C HIS A 126 4.64 -2.12 17.85
N PRO A 127 4.94 -3.25 18.53
CA PRO A 127 5.99 -3.22 19.54
C PRO A 127 7.17 -2.61 18.82
N ALA A 128 7.61 -1.43 19.28
CA ALA A 128 8.53 -0.61 18.53
C ALA A 128 9.66 -1.53 18.11
N ILE A 129 9.76 -1.79 16.80
CA ILE A 129 10.76 -2.72 16.28
C ILE A 129 12.06 -1.96 16.44
N ASN A 130 12.65 -2.07 17.63
CA ASN A 130 13.91 -1.43 18.00
C ASN A 130 15.10 -2.19 17.42
N THR A 131 14.86 -3.01 16.39
CA THR A 131 15.93 -3.62 15.62
C THR A 131 16.40 -2.56 14.64
N PRO A 132 17.62 -2.01 14.80
CA PRO A 132 18.13 -1.03 13.85
C PRO A 132 18.16 -1.65 12.46
N ILE A 133 17.42 -1.05 11.54
CA ILE A 133 17.40 -1.48 10.15
C ILE A 133 18.74 -1.09 9.54
N ARG A 134 19.47 -2.10 9.07
CA ARG A 134 20.78 -1.97 8.45
C ARG A 134 20.62 -1.79 6.95
N TYR A 135 20.91 -0.58 6.48
CA TYR A 135 20.76 -0.20 5.08
C TYR A 135 22.07 -0.34 4.28
N GLU A 136 23.16 -0.81 4.89
CA GLU A 136 24.48 -0.90 4.25
C GLU A 136 24.53 -1.89 3.08
N ALA A 137 23.57 -2.81 3.03
CA ALA A 137 23.40 -3.77 1.93
C ALA A 137 22.31 -3.35 0.92
N LEU A 138 21.66 -2.18 1.11
CA LEU A 138 20.73 -1.67 0.10
C LEU A 138 21.50 -1.20 -1.13
N ASN A 139 21.12 -1.72 -2.28
CA ASN A 139 21.57 -1.22 -3.57
C ASN A 139 20.57 -0.18 -4.08
N LEU A 140 20.91 1.12 -3.96
CA LEU A 140 20.03 2.20 -4.41
C LEU A 140 19.82 2.23 -5.94
N GLU A 141 20.70 1.59 -6.70
CA GLU A 141 20.57 1.45 -8.16
C GLU A 141 19.61 0.31 -8.55
N GLU A 142 19.24 -0.57 -7.61
CA GLU A 142 18.27 -1.66 -7.86
C GLU A 142 16.85 -1.18 -7.51
N GLU A 143 16.22 -0.48 -8.45
CA GLU A 143 14.91 0.14 -8.24
C GLU A 143 13.73 -0.77 -8.63
N SER A 144 13.98 -1.98 -9.14
CA SER A 144 12.93 -2.85 -9.71
C SER A 144 11.80 -3.19 -8.72
N ALA A 145 12.10 -3.31 -7.42
CA ALA A 145 11.06 -3.52 -6.40
C ALA A 145 10.16 -2.29 -6.24
N SER A 146 10.76 -1.09 -6.19
CA SER A 146 10.06 0.19 -6.04
C SER A 146 9.25 0.54 -7.29
N GLU A 147 9.84 0.32 -8.46
CA GLU A 147 9.20 0.48 -9.77
C GLU A 147 7.97 -0.42 -9.86
N ASN A 148 8.13 -1.73 -9.63
CA ASN A 148 6.99 -2.67 -9.66
C ASN A 148 5.94 -2.32 -8.61
N ALA A 149 6.34 -1.99 -7.37
CA ALA A 149 5.40 -1.61 -6.32
C ALA A 149 4.56 -0.40 -6.74
N THR A 150 5.21 0.63 -7.30
CA THR A 150 4.60 1.88 -7.76
C THR A 150 3.70 1.65 -8.97
N LEU A 151 4.20 0.96 -10.00
CA LEU A 151 3.44 0.62 -11.20
C LEU A 151 2.19 -0.18 -10.86
N ASN A 152 2.30 -1.22 -10.03
CA ASN A 152 1.16 -2.07 -9.68
C ASN A 152 0.12 -1.33 -8.85
N ILE A 153 0.54 -0.54 -7.84
CA ILE A 153 -0.43 0.13 -6.97
C ILE A 153 -1.14 1.28 -7.69
N PHE A 154 -0.42 2.09 -8.47
CA PHE A 154 -1.04 3.19 -9.21
C PHE A 154 -1.79 2.70 -10.44
N GLY A 155 -1.32 1.64 -11.10
CA GLY A 155 -2.08 0.98 -12.17
C GLY A 155 -3.41 0.43 -11.68
N TRP A 156 -3.47 -0.10 -10.45
CA TRP A 156 -4.72 -0.50 -9.82
C TRP A 156 -5.58 0.72 -9.43
N LEU A 157 -5.03 1.68 -8.66
CA LEU A 157 -5.76 2.85 -8.14
C LEU A 157 -6.32 3.75 -9.25
N ARG A 158 -5.60 3.87 -10.36
CA ARG A 158 -5.94 4.75 -11.49
C ARG A 158 -6.29 3.94 -12.73
N THR A 159 -6.96 2.80 -12.55
CA THR A 159 -7.44 1.96 -13.67
C THR A 159 -8.34 2.75 -14.63
N ASP A 160 -9.12 3.72 -14.12
CA ASP A 160 -9.98 4.60 -14.92
C ASP A 160 -9.28 5.90 -15.40
N GLY A 161 -7.98 6.03 -15.13
CA GLY A 161 -7.16 7.17 -15.50
C GLY A 161 -6.80 8.07 -14.32
N TYR A 162 -5.95 9.05 -14.60
CA TYR A 162 -5.40 9.96 -13.59
C TYR A 162 -6.17 11.30 -13.57
N PRO A 163 -6.48 11.83 -12.37
CA PRO A 163 -7.07 13.16 -12.26
C PRO A 163 -6.05 14.26 -12.67
N PRO A 164 -6.52 15.47 -13.04
CA PRO A 164 -5.64 16.54 -13.53
C PRO A 164 -4.49 16.91 -12.59
N ARG A 165 -4.71 16.83 -11.27
CA ARG A 165 -3.69 17.16 -10.25
C ARG A 165 -2.61 16.08 -10.12
N GLU A 166 -2.82 14.91 -10.70
CA GLU A 166 -1.89 13.77 -10.66
C GLU A 166 -1.19 13.51 -12.00
N ARG A 167 -1.26 14.46 -12.95
CA ARG A 167 -0.53 14.36 -14.23
C ARG A 167 0.98 14.14 -14.06
N GLY A 168 1.56 14.63 -12.96
CA GLY A 168 2.96 14.35 -12.63
C GLY A 168 3.23 12.86 -12.41
N ILE A 169 2.26 12.13 -11.82
CA ILE A 169 2.34 10.68 -11.61
C ILE A 169 2.15 9.94 -12.93
N SER A 170 1.13 10.33 -13.72
CA SER A 170 0.86 9.67 -15.00
C SER A 170 2.00 9.77 -16.00
N ASN A 171 2.79 10.85 -15.92
CA ASN A 171 3.93 11.09 -16.82
C ASN A 171 5.25 10.52 -16.30
N HIS A 172 5.28 9.94 -15.11
CA HIS A 172 6.49 9.36 -14.53
C HIS A 172 6.92 8.13 -15.34
N GLU A 173 8.23 7.91 -15.53
CA GLU A 173 8.75 6.83 -16.37
C GLU A 173 8.32 5.42 -15.90
N TRP A 174 8.18 5.22 -14.59
CA TRP A 174 7.67 3.96 -14.01
C TRP A 174 6.17 3.71 -14.27
N ILE A 175 5.43 4.70 -14.76
CA ILE A 175 3.99 4.62 -15.02
C ILE A 175 3.73 4.71 -16.53
N ASN A 176 4.33 5.70 -17.18
CA ASN A 176 4.26 5.91 -18.60
C ASN A 176 5.25 4.99 -19.32
N LEU A 177 4.85 3.73 -19.49
CA LEU A 177 5.67 2.73 -20.18
C LEU A 177 5.87 3.03 -21.67
N GLY A 178 5.17 4.04 -22.22
CA GLY A 178 5.21 4.41 -23.62
C GLY A 178 4.68 3.30 -24.53
N GLU A 179 3.88 3.64 -25.54
CA GLU A 179 3.87 2.79 -26.72
C GLU A 179 5.19 3.01 -27.44
N SER A 180 6.24 2.31 -26.99
CA SER A 180 7.50 2.21 -27.74
C SER A 180 7.26 1.32 -28.95
N ASP A 181 6.54 1.89 -29.93
CA ASP A 181 6.43 1.32 -31.26
C ASP A 181 7.79 1.54 -31.96
N ASN A 182 8.51 0.45 -32.10
CA ASN A 182 9.72 0.22 -32.90
C ASN A 182 10.19 1.39 -33.81
N GLU A 183 11.13 2.22 -33.33
CA GLU A 183 12.15 2.83 -34.20
C GLU A 183 13.49 2.89 -33.45
N SER A 184 14.51 2.37 -34.11
CA SER A 184 15.89 2.08 -33.67
C SER A 184 16.62 3.18 -32.85
N PRO A 185 17.62 2.80 -32.03
CA PRO A 185 18.19 3.68 -31.01
C PRO A 185 19.17 4.72 -31.58
N SER A 186 18.95 5.99 -31.28
CA SER A 186 20.02 6.99 -31.23
C SER A 186 20.61 7.03 -29.82
N LEU A 187 21.80 6.44 -29.67
CA LEU A 187 22.64 6.46 -28.48
C LEU A 187 23.22 7.85 -28.23
N ASN A 188 22.47 8.77 -27.63
CA ASN A 188 23.01 10.04 -27.11
C ASN A 188 21.94 10.97 -26.51
N GLU A 189 21.31 10.56 -25.42
CA GLU A 189 20.87 11.51 -24.38
C GLU A 189 21.08 10.81 -23.03
N SER A 190 21.82 11.44 -22.14
CA SER A 190 22.18 10.90 -20.82
C SER A 190 21.12 11.36 -19.81
N PRO A 191 20.27 10.50 -19.25
CA PRO A 191 19.31 10.92 -18.24
C PRO A 191 20.04 11.01 -16.89
N ARG A 192 20.65 12.16 -16.59
CA ARG A 192 21.47 12.36 -15.38
C ARG A 192 20.99 13.46 -14.43
N SER A 193 19.76 13.96 -14.54
CA SER A 193 19.28 15.02 -13.64
C SER A 193 18.23 14.59 -12.62
N HIS A 194 17.40 13.58 -12.89
CA HIS A 194 16.26 13.23 -12.01
C HIS A 194 16.60 12.15 -10.96
N THR A 195 17.38 11.14 -11.33
CA THR A 195 17.84 10.05 -10.43
C THR A 195 18.64 10.57 -9.25
N ALA A 196 19.54 11.55 -9.46
CA ALA A 196 20.35 12.12 -8.39
C ALA A 196 19.51 12.86 -7.33
N GLN A 197 18.39 13.49 -7.72
CA GLN A 197 17.52 14.21 -6.80
C GLN A 197 16.61 13.25 -6.01
N ALA A 198 16.13 12.18 -6.66
CA ALA A 198 15.38 11.12 -6.01
C ALA A 198 16.23 10.35 -4.98
N SER A 199 17.47 9.97 -5.35
CA SER A 199 18.43 9.31 -4.43
C SER A 199 18.68 10.16 -3.19
N LYS A 200 18.91 11.47 -3.36
CA LYS A 200 19.12 12.38 -2.24
C LYS A 200 17.90 12.48 -1.31
N ALA A 201 16.69 12.53 -1.85
CA ALA A 201 15.48 12.58 -1.04
C ALA A 201 15.27 11.28 -0.23
N VAL A 202 15.59 10.13 -0.82
CA VAL A 202 15.55 8.82 -0.15
C VAL A 202 16.64 8.73 0.93
N GLU A 203 17.86 9.18 0.65
CA GLU A 203 18.96 9.25 1.61
C GLU A 203 18.63 10.15 2.80
N ASP A 204 18.08 11.35 2.55
CA ASP A 204 17.65 12.28 3.60
C ASP A 204 16.54 11.67 4.47
N TRP A 205 15.59 10.92 3.87
CA TRP A 205 14.55 10.20 4.61
C TRP A 205 15.10 9.06 5.47
N ILE A 206 16.06 8.27 4.95
CA ILE A 206 16.75 7.23 5.72
C ILE A 206 17.51 7.86 6.90
N GLN A 207 18.20 8.98 6.68
CA GLN A 207 18.92 9.67 7.75
C GLN A 207 17.97 10.23 8.82
N GLN A 208 16.84 10.82 8.43
CA GLN A 208 15.84 11.31 9.38
C GLN A 208 15.21 10.18 10.21
N SER A 209 14.93 9.03 9.60
CA SER A 209 14.37 7.87 10.30
C SER A 209 15.38 7.19 11.25
N ILE A 210 16.69 7.36 11.04
CA ILE A 210 17.75 6.95 11.99
C ILE A 210 17.90 7.97 13.14
N LEU A 211 17.56 9.24 12.91
CA LEU A 211 17.77 10.35 13.85
C LEU A 211 16.56 10.72 14.70
N VAL A 212 15.53 9.88 14.80
CA VAL A 212 14.46 10.04 15.81
C VAL A 212 14.76 9.15 17.03
N PRO A 213 15.57 9.59 18.02
CA PRO A 213 15.43 9.11 19.37
C PRO A 213 14.17 9.72 20.00
N ASP A 214 13.42 8.89 20.73
CA ASP A 214 12.28 9.26 21.57
C ASP A 214 12.59 10.49 22.43
N SER A 215 12.23 11.67 21.95
CA SER A 215 12.22 12.91 22.71
C SER A 215 10.91 13.62 22.40
N ILE A 216 9.85 13.19 23.08
CA ILE A 216 8.89 14.04 23.81
C ILE A 216 8.11 13.09 24.74
N MET A 217 8.63 12.94 25.95
CA MET A 217 7.81 12.63 27.12
C MET A 217 8.48 13.24 28.35
N ASP A 218 8.55 14.58 28.39
CA ASP A 218 8.68 15.27 29.67
C ASP A 218 7.29 15.34 30.30
N SER A 219 6.98 14.33 31.11
CA SER A 219 5.93 14.43 32.11
C SER A 219 6.52 15.10 33.34
N SER A 220 6.57 16.43 33.33
CA SER A 220 6.64 17.22 34.55
C SER A 220 6.03 18.60 34.34
N GLN A 221 4.75 18.74 34.70
CA GLN A 221 4.23 19.75 35.65
C GLN A 221 2.74 20.05 35.42
N ILE A 222 1.96 19.72 36.47
CA ILE A 222 0.61 20.17 36.88
C ILE A 222 -0.58 19.59 36.11
#